data_AF-A0A512AR96-F1
#
_entry.id   AF-A0A512AR96-F1
#
_cell.length_a   1.000
_cell.length_b   1.000
_cell.length_c   1.000
_cell.angle_alpha   90.00
_cell.angle_beta   90.00
_cell.angle_gamma   90.00
#
_symmetry.space_group_name_H-M   'P 1'
#
loop_
_entity.id
_entity.type
_entity.pdbx_description
1 polymer ?
#
loop_
_entity_poly.entity_id
_entity_poly.type
_entity_poly.pdbx_seq_one_letter_code
_entity_poly.pdbx_strand_id
1 'polypeptide(L)'
;MLPKGCKLGNEPKPSAAANLLLASRTKSGSSQDSLLTALGKHPLTIHREAIRAEYPGLTKDIRIKEPGSRSNTMIAEAVGRTRNPLASITELGVMVRTARKAMKMNQAEFAAHAGVGRRFVSELEGGKPSLEFDKVLGCATAAGIDVFAKKRGS
;
A
#
# COMPACT_ATOMS: atom_id res chain seq x y z
N MET A 1 -53.52 8.67 -17.77
CA MET A 1 -54.32 8.70 -19.01
C MET A 1 -53.67 9.71 -19.94
N LEU A 2 -53.52 9.32 -21.21
CA LEU A 2 -52.69 9.83 -22.34
C LEU A 2 -52.95 11.32 -22.75
N PRO A 3 -52.30 11.92 -23.79
CA PRO A 3 -51.31 11.39 -24.76
C PRO A 3 -50.14 12.32 -25.15
N LYS A 4 -49.25 11.71 -25.94
CA LYS A 4 -48.21 12.28 -26.81
C LYS A 4 -48.76 13.30 -27.83
N GLY A 5 -47.89 14.22 -28.27
CA GLY A 5 -48.08 15.02 -29.48
C GLY A 5 -46.77 15.57 -30.05
N CYS A 6 -46.19 14.87 -31.03
CA CYS A 6 -45.26 15.44 -32.00
C CYS A 6 -45.96 16.55 -32.80
N LYS A 7 -45.24 17.60 -33.24
CA LYS A 7 -45.00 17.92 -34.67
C LYS A 7 -43.94 19.01 -34.83
N LEU A 8 -43.21 18.85 -35.94
CA LEU A 8 -42.07 19.60 -36.46
C LEU A 8 -42.43 21.05 -36.83
N GLY A 9 -41.45 21.95 -36.68
CA GLY A 9 -41.51 23.31 -37.23
C GLY A 9 -40.11 23.89 -37.45
N ASN A 10 -39.64 23.77 -38.70
CA ASN A 10 -38.63 24.56 -39.41
C ASN A 10 -37.51 25.30 -38.65
N GLU A 11 -36.29 24.82 -38.86
CA GLU A 11 -35.02 25.53 -38.64
C GLU A 11 -34.87 26.73 -39.61
N PRO A 12 -34.75 27.98 -39.15
CA PRO A 12 -34.19 29.04 -39.97
C PRO A 12 -32.67 28.89 -40.02
N LYS A 13 -32.12 28.65 -41.23
CA LYS A 13 -30.68 28.71 -41.49
C LYS A 13 -30.12 30.05 -40.98
N PRO A 14 -29.05 30.08 -40.15
CA PRO A 14 -28.50 31.34 -39.70
C PRO A 14 -27.92 32.11 -40.90
N SER A 15 -28.50 33.29 -41.10
CA SER A 15 -27.99 34.37 -41.95
C SER A 15 -26.57 34.76 -41.53
N ALA A 16 -25.82 35.27 -42.49
CA ALA A 16 -24.38 35.59 -42.52
C ALA A 16 -23.84 36.57 -41.44
N ALA A 17 -24.55 36.78 -40.33
CA ALA A 17 -24.23 37.76 -39.29
C ALA A 17 -23.59 37.20 -38.01
N ALA A 18 -23.50 35.88 -37.83
CA ALA A 18 -22.95 35.30 -36.59
C ALA A 18 -21.48 34.83 -36.71
N ASN A 19 -20.73 35.39 -37.67
CA ASN A 19 -19.26 35.31 -37.71
C ASN A 19 -18.57 36.05 -36.53
N LEU A 20 -19.34 36.46 -35.52
CA LEU A 20 -18.85 36.86 -34.20
C LEU A 20 -18.48 35.65 -33.31
N LEU A 21 -18.30 34.47 -33.90
CA LEU A 21 -17.83 33.24 -33.25
C LEU A 21 -16.37 32.92 -33.61
N LEU A 22 -15.59 33.95 -33.98
CA LEU A 22 -14.15 33.84 -34.25
C LEU A 22 -13.26 34.53 -33.20
N ALA A 23 -13.84 35.19 -32.19
CA ALA A 23 -13.07 35.71 -31.04
C ALA A 23 -12.86 34.67 -29.93
N SER A 24 -13.42 33.46 -30.07
CA SER A 24 -13.30 32.37 -29.10
C SER A 24 -12.10 31.46 -29.41
N ARG A 25 -10.92 32.04 -29.66
CA ARG A 25 -9.69 31.26 -29.84
C ARG A 25 -8.91 31.19 -28.54
N THR A 26 -9.30 30.18 -27.74
CA THR A 26 -8.49 29.44 -26.78
C THR A 26 -7.67 30.25 -25.75
N LYS A 27 -8.18 30.31 -24.52
CA LYS A 27 -7.56 29.50 -23.48
C LYS A 27 -8.56 29.23 -22.37
N SER A 28 -8.66 27.96 -22.01
CA SER A 28 -9.34 27.47 -20.82
C SER A 28 -8.97 28.32 -19.59
N GLY A 29 -9.91 29.15 -19.15
CA GLY A 29 -9.89 29.88 -17.89
C GLY A 29 -11.34 29.97 -17.43
N SER A 30 -11.60 29.55 -16.21
CA SER A 30 -12.93 29.24 -15.69
C SER A 30 -13.88 30.45 -15.74
N SER A 31 -15.18 30.21 -15.94
CA SER A 31 -16.25 31.23 -15.93
C SER A 31 -16.31 32.11 -14.66
N GLN A 32 -15.51 31.83 -13.64
CA GLN A 32 -15.38 32.65 -12.43
C GLN A 32 -14.41 33.84 -12.60
N ASP A 33 -13.44 33.75 -13.52
CA ASP A 33 -12.37 34.74 -13.66
C ASP A 33 -12.87 36.07 -14.28
N SER A 34 -13.87 35.99 -15.15
CA SER A 34 -14.49 37.17 -15.77
C SER A 34 -15.37 37.97 -14.80
N LEU A 35 -15.94 37.33 -13.77
CA LEU A 35 -16.74 38.02 -12.74
C LEU A 35 -15.88 38.69 -11.65
N LEU A 36 -14.69 38.17 -11.38
CA LEU A 36 -13.76 38.76 -10.39
C LEU A 36 -13.12 40.08 -10.85
N THR A 37 -13.06 40.33 -12.16
CA THR A 37 -12.38 41.51 -12.71
C THR A 37 -13.23 42.79 -12.54
N ALA A 38 -14.54 42.67 -12.39
CA ALA A 38 -15.47 43.80 -12.27
C ALA A 38 -15.73 44.28 -10.82
N LEU A 39 -15.43 43.46 -9.79
CA LEU A 39 -15.79 43.75 -8.39
C LEU A 39 -14.59 43.98 -7.46
N GLY A 40 -13.39 44.17 -8.02
CA GLY A 40 -12.17 44.20 -7.21
C GLY A 40 -11.84 42.81 -6.64
N LYS A 41 -10.57 42.60 -6.31
CA LYS A 41 -10.12 41.30 -5.81
C LYS A 41 -10.75 41.04 -4.44
N HIS A 42 -11.48 39.92 -4.33
CA HIS A 42 -12.07 39.48 -3.07
C HIS A 42 -11.00 39.39 -1.95
N PRO A 43 -11.30 39.74 -0.69
CA PRO A 43 -10.32 39.79 0.41
C PRO A 43 -9.48 38.51 0.58
N LEU A 44 -10.11 37.35 0.40
CA LEU A 44 -9.45 36.05 0.49
C LEU A 44 -8.45 35.78 -0.65
N THR A 45 -8.64 36.42 -1.80
CA THR A 45 -7.70 36.35 -2.92
C THR A 45 -6.46 37.19 -2.64
N ILE A 46 -6.64 38.37 -2.03
CA ILE A 46 -5.52 39.23 -1.60
C ILE A 46 -4.69 38.51 -0.53
N HIS A 47 -5.34 37.88 0.45
CA HIS A 47 -4.63 37.15 1.49
C HIS A 47 -3.86 35.94 0.93
N ARG A 48 -4.42 35.25 -0.09
CA ARG A 48 -3.78 34.14 -0.79
C ARG A 48 -2.59 34.60 -1.64
N GLU A 49 -2.67 35.78 -2.28
CA GLU A 49 -1.56 36.39 -3.02
C GLU A 49 -0.44 36.83 -2.08
N ALA A 50 -0.77 37.42 -0.93
CA ALA A 50 0.20 37.80 0.10
C ALA A 50 0.96 36.57 0.63
N ILE A 51 0.26 35.49 0.97
CA ILE A 51 0.88 34.23 1.42
C ILE A 51 1.78 33.63 0.31
N ARG A 52 1.40 33.75 -0.97
CA ARG A 52 2.21 33.26 -2.09
C ARG A 52 3.47 34.11 -2.33
N ALA A 53 3.41 35.42 -2.06
CA ALA A 53 4.54 36.33 -2.18
C ALA A 53 5.52 36.19 -1.01
N GLU A 54 5.01 35.97 0.20
CA GLU A 54 5.80 35.74 1.41
C GLU A 54 6.49 34.36 1.42
N TYR A 55 5.86 33.36 0.80
CA TYR A 55 6.38 31.99 0.68
C TYR A 55 6.37 31.50 -0.77
N PRO A 56 7.33 31.93 -1.62
CA PRO A 56 7.34 31.61 -3.06
C PRO A 56 7.51 30.11 -3.36
N GLY A 57 7.93 29.30 -2.38
CA GLY A 57 8.06 27.84 -2.48
C GLY A 57 6.80 27.04 -2.07
N LEU A 58 5.74 27.71 -1.60
CA LEU A 58 4.50 27.04 -1.19
C LEU A 58 3.58 26.82 -2.41
N THR A 59 4.03 26.00 -3.36
CA THR A 59 3.15 25.57 -4.45
C THR A 59 2.19 24.49 -3.94
N LYS A 60 0.92 24.54 -4.37
CA LYS A 60 -0.12 23.55 -3.99
C LYS A 60 0.23 22.14 -4.45
N ASP A 61 1.13 22.06 -5.41
CA ASP A 61 1.88 20.90 -5.85
C ASP A 61 2.95 20.57 -4.81
N ILE A 62 2.49 20.22 -3.61
CA ILE A 62 3.18 19.24 -2.78
C ILE A 62 3.09 17.91 -3.54
N ARG A 63 3.76 17.81 -4.68
CA ARG A 63 4.28 16.54 -5.15
C ARG A 63 5.37 16.25 -4.14
N ILE A 64 5.03 15.54 -3.08
CA ILE A 64 6.00 14.89 -2.21
C ILE A 64 6.91 14.15 -3.18
N LYS A 65 8.10 14.70 -3.47
CA LYS A 65 9.18 13.90 -4.04
C LYS A 65 9.43 12.89 -2.96
N GLU A 66 8.91 11.67 -3.14
CA GLU A 66 9.08 10.59 -2.18
C GLU A 66 10.53 10.58 -1.71
N PRO A 67 10.81 10.98 -0.45
CA PRO A 67 12.15 10.93 0.06
C PRO A 67 12.45 9.46 0.37
N GLY A 68 12.93 8.74 -0.64
CA GLY A 68 13.53 7.42 -0.49
C GLY A 68 12.59 6.26 -0.81
N SER A 69 12.62 5.86 -2.08
CA SER A 69 12.42 4.48 -2.57
C SER A 69 13.48 3.51 -1.99
N ARG A 70 13.66 3.50 -0.66
CA ARG A 70 14.41 2.52 0.12
C ARG A 70 13.47 1.63 0.95
N SER A 71 12.28 2.14 1.28
CA SER A 71 11.26 1.38 2.03
C SER A 71 10.70 0.22 1.22
N ASN A 72 10.39 0.43 -0.07
CA ASN A 72 9.84 -0.64 -0.92
C ASN A 72 10.83 -1.80 -1.13
N THR A 73 12.13 -1.52 -1.27
CA THR A 73 13.15 -2.57 -1.37
C THR A 73 13.32 -3.30 -0.03
N MET A 74 13.35 -2.58 1.10
CA MET A 74 13.44 -3.19 2.43
C MET A 74 12.23 -4.07 2.75
N ILE A 75 11.01 -3.64 2.37
CA ILE A 75 9.79 -4.44 2.53
C ILE A 75 9.82 -5.64 1.58
N ALA A 76 10.20 -5.46 0.31
CA ALA A 76 10.28 -6.57 -0.66
C ALA A 76 11.36 -7.60 -0.29
N GLU A 77 12.52 -7.18 0.20
CA GLU A 77 13.59 -8.05 0.70
C GLU A 77 13.19 -8.76 1.99
N ALA A 78 12.52 -8.06 2.92
CA ALA A 78 11.95 -8.67 4.13
C ALA A 78 10.83 -9.69 3.79
N VAL A 79 9.99 -9.37 2.80
CA VAL A 79 8.95 -10.28 2.27
C VAL A 79 9.58 -11.44 1.47
N GLY A 80 10.73 -11.24 0.83
CA GLY A 80 11.51 -12.29 0.17
C GLY A 80 12.10 -13.28 1.18
N ARG A 81 12.65 -12.78 2.29
CA ARG A 81 13.13 -13.64 3.40
C ARG A 81 12.04 -14.55 3.97
N THR A 82 10.79 -14.10 4.01
CA THR A 82 9.66 -14.89 4.52
C THR A 82 9.16 -15.98 3.56
N ARG A 83 9.69 -16.04 2.32
CA ARG A 83 9.30 -17.05 1.32
C ARG A 83 10.45 -17.93 0.84
N ASN A 84 11.65 -17.76 1.39
CA ASN A 84 12.77 -18.63 1.05
C ASN A 84 12.54 -20.03 1.63
N PRO A 85 12.75 -21.10 0.84
CA PRO A 85 12.73 -22.45 1.37
C PRO A 85 13.77 -22.59 2.49
N LEU A 86 13.41 -23.31 3.56
CA LEU A 86 14.35 -23.64 4.62
C LEU A 86 15.52 -24.44 4.04
N ALA A 87 16.75 -23.97 4.24
CA ALA A 87 17.95 -24.66 3.76
C ALA A 87 18.51 -25.65 4.79
N SER A 88 18.15 -25.50 6.07
CA SER A 88 18.63 -26.38 7.13
C SER A 88 17.69 -26.43 8.34
N ILE A 89 17.85 -27.45 9.18
CA ILE A 89 17.15 -27.55 10.47
C ILE A 89 17.47 -26.39 11.42
N THR A 90 18.65 -25.78 11.29
CA THR A 90 19.08 -24.65 12.13
C THR A 90 18.17 -23.45 11.94
N GLU A 91 17.73 -23.18 10.70
CA GLU A 91 16.79 -22.10 10.41
C GLU A 91 15.46 -22.34 11.11
N LEU A 92 14.94 -23.57 11.04
CA LEU A 92 13.73 -23.94 11.76
C LEU A 92 13.91 -23.86 13.28
N GLY A 93 15.05 -24.32 13.81
CA GLY A 93 15.38 -24.26 15.24
C GLY A 93 15.40 -22.83 15.78
N VAL A 94 15.91 -21.87 15.01
CA VAL A 94 15.88 -20.44 15.36
C VAL A 94 14.43 -19.91 15.39
N MET A 95 13.59 -20.32 14.44
CA MET A 95 12.17 -19.94 14.43
C MET A 95 11.45 -20.47 15.67
N VAL A 96 11.62 -21.76 15.99
CA VAL A 96 11.04 -22.39 17.18
C VAL A 96 11.51 -21.69 18.46
N ARG A 97 12.82 -21.42 18.59
CA ARG A 97 13.38 -20.70 19.74
C ARG A 97 12.78 -19.32 19.91
N THR A 98 12.59 -18.60 18.81
CA THR A 98 12.04 -17.25 18.81
C THR A 98 10.57 -17.27 19.24
N ALA A 99 9.78 -18.18 18.67
CA ALA A 99 8.38 -18.38 19.05
C ALA A 99 8.23 -18.77 20.53
N ARG A 100 9.04 -19.72 21.01
CA ARG A 100 9.07 -20.12 22.43
C ARG A 100 9.32 -18.94 23.36
N LYS A 101 10.33 -18.11 23.04
CA LYS A 101 10.65 -16.92 23.84
C LYS A 101 9.50 -15.90 23.83
N ALA A 102 8.83 -15.73 22.69
CA ALA A 102 7.66 -14.85 22.59
C ALA A 102 6.49 -15.36 23.47
N MET A 103 6.34 -16.67 23.61
CA MET A 103 5.41 -17.31 24.55
C MET A 103 5.85 -17.26 26.03
N LYS A 104 7.02 -16.67 26.33
CA LYS A 104 7.62 -16.58 27.68
C LYS A 104 7.85 -17.94 28.35
N MET A 105 7.99 -19.01 27.57
CA MET A 105 8.27 -20.33 28.09
C MET A 105 9.78 -20.61 28.15
N ASN A 106 10.24 -21.30 29.18
CA ASN A 106 11.56 -21.92 29.17
C ASN A 106 11.56 -23.22 28.33
N GLN A 107 12.72 -23.83 28.10
CA GLN A 107 12.82 -25.04 27.27
C GLN A 107 12.07 -26.25 27.83
N ALA A 108 11.96 -26.39 29.16
CA ALA A 108 11.26 -27.50 29.79
C ALA A 108 9.73 -27.33 29.67
N GLU A 109 9.23 -26.11 29.89
CA GLU A 109 7.82 -25.77 29.73
C GLU A 109 7.35 -25.98 28.29
N PHE A 110 8.14 -25.50 27.32
CA PHE A 110 7.82 -25.72 25.92
C PHE A 110 7.91 -27.20 25.52
N ALA A 111 8.87 -27.95 26.07
CA ALA A 111 8.96 -29.38 25.82
C ALA A 111 7.71 -30.12 26.31
N ALA A 112 7.19 -29.75 27.49
CA ALA A 112 5.93 -30.28 28.01
C ALA A 112 4.74 -29.86 27.12
N HIS A 113 4.71 -28.60 26.68
CA HIS A 113 3.68 -28.10 25.76
C HIS A 113 3.66 -28.84 24.41
N ALA A 114 4.84 -29.18 23.87
CA ALA A 114 5.00 -29.89 22.61
C ALA A 114 4.99 -31.43 22.73
N GLY A 115 4.88 -31.99 23.95
CA GLY A 115 4.88 -33.44 24.18
C GLY A 115 6.22 -34.13 23.93
N VAL A 116 7.34 -33.43 24.10
CA VAL A 116 8.70 -33.97 23.87
C VAL A 116 9.60 -33.80 25.11
N GLY A 117 10.77 -34.45 25.11
CA GLY A 117 11.76 -34.24 26.17
C GLY A 117 12.51 -32.91 26.04
N ARG A 118 12.90 -32.28 27.16
CA ARG A 118 13.69 -31.03 27.17
C ARG A 118 14.96 -31.10 26.31
N ARG A 119 15.64 -32.25 26.27
CA ARG A 119 16.82 -32.48 25.44
C ARG A 119 16.51 -32.33 23.95
N PHE A 120 15.35 -32.82 23.50
CA PHE A 120 14.90 -32.68 22.12
C PHE A 120 14.77 -31.22 21.72
N VAL A 121 14.11 -30.41 22.56
CA VAL A 121 13.99 -28.95 22.32
C VAL A 121 15.37 -28.30 22.25
N SER A 122 16.30 -28.66 23.14
CA SER A 122 17.66 -28.12 23.10
C SER A 122 18.41 -28.49 21.82
N GLU A 123 18.26 -29.72 21.33
CA GLU A 123 18.89 -30.18 20.08
C GLU A 123 18.25 -29.53 18.85
N LEU A 124 16.92 -29.35 18.84
CA LEU A 124 16.18 -28.67 17.79
C LEU A 124 16.59 -27.19 17.70
N GLU A 125 16.56 -26.48 18.83
CA GLU A 125 17.02 -25.07 18.88
C GLU A 125 18.51 -24.91 18.56
N GLY A 126 19.29 -25.97 18.79
CA GLY A 126 20.71 -26.06 18.43
C GLY A 126 20.96 -26.44 16.97
N GLY A 127 19.94 -26.80 16.20
CA GLY A 127 20.06 -27.17 14.80
C GLY A 127 20.66 -28.54 14.54
N LYS A 128 20.41 -29.53 15.41
CA LYS A 128 20.87 -30.91 15.17
C LYS A 128 20.16 -31.52 13.94
N PRO A 129 20.90 -31.99 12.91
CA PRO A 129 20.30 -32.47 11.66
C PRO A 129 19.64 -33.85 11.80
N SER A 130 20.05 -34.66 12.77
CA SER A 130 19.59 -36.04 12.96
C SER A 130 18.37 -36.16 13.88
N LEU A 131 17.48 -35.18 13.87
CA LEU A 131 16.24 -35.20 14.66
C LEU A 131 15.15 -35.98 13.93
N GLU A 132 14.30 -36.64 14.72
CA GLU A 132 13.11 -37.31 14.22
C GLU A 132 12.10 -36.28 13.70
N PHE A 133 11.82 -36.34 12.40
CA PHE A 133 11.08 -35.29 11.69
C PHE A 133 9.65 -35.09 12.23
N ASP A 134 8.96 -36.16 12.62
CA ASP A 134 7.60 -36.07 13.17
C ASP A 134 7.55 -35.25 14.46
N LYS A 135 8.55 -35.41 15.33
CA LYS A 135 8.69 -34.60 16.55
C LYS A 135 9.05 -33.15 16.25
N VAL A 136 9.80 -32.91 15.18
CA VAL A 136 10.09 -31.56 14.69
C VAL A 136 8.79 -30.87 14.23
N LEU A 137 7.95 -31.57 13.47
CA LEU A 137 6.63 -31.05 13.05
C LEU A 137 5.71 -30.78 14.24
N GLY A 138 5.71 -31.67 15.24
CA GLY A 138 4.98 -31.45 16.50
C GLY A 138 5.46 -30.20 17.24
N CYS A 139 6.78 -29.99 17.32
CA CYS A 139 7.35 -28.78 17.90
C CYS A 139 7.02 -27.51 17.08
N ALA A 140 7.04 -27.60 15.75
CA ALA A 140 6.65 -26.48 14.88
C ALA A 140 5.19 -26.08 15.13
N THR A 141 4.28 -27.06 15.20
CA THR A 141 2.87 -26.84 15.50
C THR A 141 2.69 -26.21 16.89
N ALA A 142 3.35 -26.74 17.92
CA ALA A 142 3.31 -26.18 19.28
C ALA A 142 3.94 -24.77 19.36
N ALA A 143 4.83 -24.43 18.45
CA ALA A 143 5.40 -23.10 18.30
C ALA A 143 4.50 -22.12 17.51
N GLY A 144 3.37 -22.58 16.96
CA GLY A 144 2.52 -21.80 16.06
C GLY A 144 3.16 -21.54 14.70
N ILE A 145 3.96 -22.50 14.21
CA ILE A 145 4.67 -22.44 12.92
C ILE A 145 4.07 -23.50 11.99
N ASP A 146 3.49 -23.05 10.88
CA ASP A 146 3.05 -23.93 9.81
C ASP A 146 4.20 -24.30 8.87
N VAL A 147 4.32 -25.58 8.54
CA VAL A 147 5.31 -26.10 7.59
C VAL A 147 4.60 -26.57 6.33
N PHE A 148 4.95 -26.00 5.18
CA PHE A 148 4.38 -26.36 3.89
C PHE A 148 5.42 -26.99 2.97
N ALA A 149 5.01 -28.01 2.22
CA ALA A 149 5.80 -28.56 1.13
C ALA A 149 5.34 -27.98 -0.22
N LYS A 150 6.29 -27.58 -1.06
CA LYS A 150 6.04 -27.14 -2.44
C LYS A 150 6.96 -27.91 -3.39
N LYS A 151 6.40 -28.49 -4.45
CA LYS A 151 7.19 -29.12 -5.52
C LYS A 151 8.12 -28.07 -6.14
N ARG A 152 9.42 -28.40 -6.27
CA ARG A 152 10.37 -27.58 -7.02
C ARG A 152 9.98 -27.60 -8.51
N GLY A 153 9.98 -26.45 -9.17
CA GLY A 153 9.67 -26.37 -10.60
C GLY A 153 10.50 -27.38 -11.38
N SER A 154 9.83 -28.24 -12.15
CA SER A 154 10.42 -29.17 -13.10
C SER A 154 10.69 -28.48 -14.42
#